data_AF-A0A3D1DK31-F1
#
_entry.id   AF-A0A3D1DK31-F1
#
_cell.length_a   1.000
_cell.length_b   1.000
_cell.length_c   1.000
_cell.angle_alpha   90.00
_cell.angle_beta   90.00
_cell.angle_gamma   90.00
#
_symmetry.space_group_name_H-M   'P 1'
#
loop_
_entity.id
_entity.type
_entity.pdbx_description
1 polymer ?
#
loop_
_entity_poly.entity_id
_entity_poly.type
_entity_poly.pdbx_seq_one_letter_code
_entity_poly.pdbx_strand_id
1 'polypeptide(L)'
;MLAAWWIAMTFTTPLYHPYPRLVLPWLVAGWLLVGHQLACWTGSGARSEQSSDGTSPYGRTLTVAAATGLVLILLAIPTRFLTRAVPAIAPRTAIAGLADRVIEAVSKQVPSGNAVIRIWGEPALFFQLSNRSPERLLMQPAGGLQVIRPGEQPPDIPVFLVIGPHAGDRQNPTDDLGEYESVGTFEATPGLQVLRNQPPGHRDRPMVFRLYRWRQ
;
A
#
# COMPACT_ATOMS: atom_id res chain seq x y z
N MET A 1 -27.38 -17.46 7.80
CA MET A 1 -26.45 -16.42 8.27
C MET A 1 -25.30 -16.13 7.31
N LEU A 2 -24.58 -17.14 6.79
CA LEU A 2 -23.40 -16.93 5.93
C LEU A 2 -23.67 -16.09 4.67
N ALA A 3 -24.79 -16.35 3.97
CA ALA A 3 -25.19 -15.56 2.80
C ALA A 3 -25.48 -14.09 3.15
N ALA A 4 -26.17 -13.84 4.27
CA ALA A 4 -26.43 -12.48 4.75
C ALA A 4 -25.13 -11.73 5.10
N TRP A 5 -24.14 -12.43 5.69
CA TRP A 5 -22.82 -11.86 5.96
C TRP A 5 -22.08 -11.50 4.67
N TRP A 6 -22.05 -12.40 3.69
CA TRP A 6 -21.43 -12.13 2.40
C TRP A 6 -22.09 -10.95 1.68
N ILE A 7 -23.43 -10.89 1.66
CA ILE A 7 -24.19 -9.78 1.07
C ILE A 7 -23.87 -8.46 1.78
N ALA A 8 -23.93 -8.43 3.11
CA ALA A 8 -23.62 -7.24 3.89
C ALA A 8 -22.21 -6.72 3.61
N MET A 9 -21.22 -7.63 3.51
CA MET A 9 -19.84 -7.28 3.17
C MET A 9 -19.70 -6.75 1.73
N THR A 10 -20.43 -7.30 0.76
CA THR A 10 -20.44 -6.81 -0.64
C THR A 10 -20.95 -5.37 -0.73
N PHE A 11 -21.95 -4.98 0.07
CA PHE A 11 -22.46 -3.60 0.10
C PHE A 11 -21.59 -2.64 0.91
N THR A 12 -21.01 -3.10 2.02
CA THR A 12 -20.21 -2.24 2.92
C THR A 12 -18.77 -2.04 2.46
N THR A 13 -18.17 -3.01 1.78
CA THR A 13 -16.79 -2.92 1.26
C THR A 13 -16.54 -1.70 0.35
N PRO A 14 -17.40 -1.38 -0.65
CA PRO A 14 -17.19 -0.20 -1.48
C PRO A 14 -17.42 1.13 -0.73
N LEU A 15 -18.20 1.10 0.36
CA LEU A 15 -18.51 2.29 1.18
C LEU A 15 -17.44 2.56 2.26
N TYR A 16 -16.53 1.62 2.50
CA TYR A 16 -15.51 1.72 3.55
C TYR A 16 -14.20 2.34 3.01
N HIS A 17 -13.97 3.60 3.35
CA HIS A 17 -12.70 4.31 3.15
C HIS A 17 -11.95 4.47 4.49
N PRO A 18 -10.61 4.35 4.59
CA PRO A 18 -9.58 4.23 3.53
C PRO A 18 -8.79 2.91 3.50
N TYR A 19 -9.22 1.85 4.20
CA TYR A 19 -8.52 0.57 4.15
C TYR A 19 -9.46 -0.58 3.80
N PRO A 20 -9.24 -1.34 2.73
CA PRO A 20 -10.06 -2.50 2.37
C PRO A 20 -9.83 -3.71 3.29
N ARG A 21 -9.80 -3.49 4.62
CA ARG A 21 -9.68 -4.54 5.65
C ARG A 21 -10.89 -5.49 5.61
N LEU A 22 -12.04 -5.00 5.14
CA LEU A 22 -13.26 -5.78 4.97
C LEU A 22 -13.16 -6.83 3.85
N VAL A 23 -12.14 -6.77 2.99
CA VAL A 23 -11.91 -7.79 1.96
C VAL A 23 -11.56 -9.14 2.58
N LEU A 24 -10.82 -9.16 3.70
CA LEU A 24 -10.48 -10.41 4.39
C LEU A 24 -11.72 -11.15 4.94
N PRO A 25 -12.58 -10.53 5.77
CA PRO A 25 -13.81 -11.19 6.22
C PRO A 25 -14.77 -11.48 5.06
N TRP A 26 -14.79 -10.64 4.01
CA TRP A 26 -15.55 -10.94 2.78
C TRP A 26 -15.07 -12.20 2.06
N LEU A 27 -13.75 -12.39 1.92
CA LEU A 27 -13.15 -13.58 1.32
C LEU A 27 -13.42 -14.84 2.16
N VAL A 28 -13.32 -14.74 3.49
CA VAL A 28 -13.65 -15.86 4.39
C VAL A 28 -15.10 -16.28 4.21
N ALA A 29 -16.03 -15.33 4.21
CA ALA A 29 -17.44 -15.62 3.96
C ALA A 29 -17.64 -16.28 2.59
N GLY A 30 -16.95 -15.79 1.56
CA GLY A 30 -17.00 -16.37 0.21
C GLY A 30 -16.52 -17.82 0.14
N TRP A 31 -15.34 -18.12 0.72
CA TRP A 31 -14.79 -19.48 0.74
C TRP A 31 -15.66 -20.46 1.51
N LEU A 32 -16.23 -20.05 2.65
CA LEU A 32 -17.17 -20.89 3.40
C LEU A 32 -18.44 -21.18 2.59
N LEU A 33 -18.89 -20.24 1.77
CA LEU A 33 -20.11 -20.37 0.97
C LEU A 33 -19.87 -21.33 -0.19
N VAL A 34 -18.70 -21.23 -0.84
CA VAL A 34 -18.24 -22.20 -1.85
C VAL A 34 -18.09 -23.59 -1.24
N GLY A 35 -17.44 -23.72 -0.07
CA GLY A 35 -17.27 -24.99 0.62
C GLY A 35 -18.59 -25.64 1.02
N HIS A 36 -19.56 -24.86 1.51
CA HIS A 36 -20.90 -25.34 1.82
C HIS A 36 -21.62 -25.87 0.58
N GLN A 37 -21.58 -25.14 -0.54
CA GLN A 37 -22.20 -25.58 -1.78
C GLN A 37 -21.55 -26.85 -2.33
N LEU A 38 -20.22 -26.94 -2.24
CA LEU A 38 -19.48 -28.14 -2.63
C LEU A 38 -19.84 -29.34 -1.74
N ALA A 39 -19.97 -29.15 -0.43
CA ALA A 39 -20.36 -30.20 0.52
C ALA A 39 -21.81 -30.68 0.31
N CYS A 40 -22.74 -29.75 0.03
CA CYS A 40 -24.10 -30.13 -0.36
C CYS A 40 -24.10 -30.92 -1.68
N TRP A 41 -23.28 -30.51 -2.65
CA TRP A 41 -23.19 -31.18 -3.94
C TRP A 41 -22.63 -32.61 -3.82
N THR A 42 -21.59 -32.82 -3.02
CA THR A 42 -21.00 -34.15 -2.80
C THR A 42 -21.84 -35.03 -1.86
N GLY A 43 -22.49 -34.44 -0.86
CA GLY A 43 -23.38 -35.15 0.08
C GLY A 43 -24.71 -35.59 -0.54
N SER A 44 -25.18 -34.91 -1.59
CA SER A 44 -26.39 -35.29 -2.34
C SER A 44 -26.24 -36.60 -3.11
N GLY A 45 -25.02 -37.09 -3.31
CA GLY A 45 -24.76 -38.42 -3.91
C GLY A 45 -24.84 -39.58 -2.91
N ALA A 46 -24.76 -39.31 -1.59
CA ALA A 46 -24.68 -40.34 -0.55
C ALA A 46 -26.02 -40.60 0.16
N ARG A 47 -27.08 -39.83 -0.12
CA ARG A 47 -28.39 -39.95 0.53
C ARG A 47 -29.53 -40.22 -0.45
N SER A 48 -29.27 -41.09 -1.43
CA SER A 48 -30.28 -41.56 -2.38
C SER A 48 -30.59 -43.04 -2.16
N GLU A 49 -31.06 -43.37 -0.96
CA GLU A 49 -32.15 -44.33 -0.84
C GLU A 49 -33.38 -43.54 -0.42
N GLN A 50 -34.39 -43.54 -1.29
CA GLN A 50 -35.77 -43.16 -1.01
C GLN A 50 -36.08 -41.66 -0.92
N SER A 51 -36.29 -41.03 -2.08
CA SER A 51 -37.50 -40.26 -2.41
C SER A 51 -37.43 -39.77 -3.86
N SER A 52 -38.39 -40.22 -4.66
CA SER A 52 -38.66 -39.74 -6.01
C SER A 52 -39.18 -38.31 -5.97
N ASP A 53 -38.32 -37.31 -6.24
CA ASP A 53 -38.80 -36.01 -6.71
C ASP A 53 -37.80 -35.33 -7.65
N GLY A 54 -38.08 -35.47 -8.95
CA GLY A 54 -38.13 -34.39 -9.94
C GLY A 54 -36.99 -33.38 -10.11
N THR A 55 -35.77 -33.57 -9.58
CA THR A 55 -34.69 -32.61 -9.88
C THR A 55 -34.13 -32.88 -11.28
N SER A 56 -34.75 -32.22 -12.26
CA SER A 56 -34.37 -32.28 -13.68
C SER A 56 -32.85 -32.13 -13.87
N PRO A 57 -32.18 -33.00 -14.65
CA PRO A 57 -30.76 -32.87 -14.96
C PRO A 57 -30.39 -31.52 -15.60
N TYR A 58 -31.39 -30.83 -16.17
CA TYR A 58 -31.27 -29.49 -16.72
C TYR A 58 -30.98 -28.40 -15.67
N GLY A 59 -31.51 -28.55 -14.46
CA GLY A 59 -31.24 -27.61 -13.36
C GLY A 59 -29.80 -27.70 -12.84
N ARG A 60 -29.21 -28.91 -12.88
CA ARG A 60 -27.84 -29.17 -12.45
C ARG A 60 -26.79 -28.71 -13.47
N THR A 61 -27.08 -28.82 -14.76
CA THR A 61 -26.18 -28.29 -15.81
C THR A 61 -26.23 -26.77 -15.86
N LEU A 62 -27.40 -26.16 -15.62
CA LEU A 62 -27.55 -24.71 -15.56
C LEU A 62 -26.76 -24.09 -14.41
N THR A 63 -26.74 -24.70 -13.22
CA THR A 63 -25.95 -24.20 -12.08
C THR A 63 -24.45 -24.31 -12.32
N VAL A 64 -23.98 -25.41 -12.94
CA VAL A 64 -22.56 -25.56 -13.33
C VAL A 64 -22.17 -24.55 -14.40
N ALA A 65 -23.01 -24.36 -15.42
CA ALA A 65 -22.79 -23.37 -16.47
C ALA A 65 -22.78 -21.94 -15.90
N ALA A 66 -23.69 -21.63 -14.97
CA ALA A 66 -23.74 -20.32 -14.32
C ALA A 66 -22.51 -20.07 -13.41
N ALA A 67 -22.07 -21.07 -12.63
CA ALA A 67 -20.87 -20.97 -11.81
C ALA A 67 -19.62 -20.80 -12.68
N THR A 68 -19.50 -21.57 -13.76
CA THR A 68 -18.37 -21.47 -14.70
C THR A 68 -18.38 -20.12 -15.43
N GLY A 69 -19.55 -19.66 -15.87
CA GLY A 69 -19.74 -18.34 -16.47
C GLY A 69 -19.35 -17.22 -15.52
N LEU A 70 -19.73 -17.31 -14.23
CA LEU A 70 -19.33 -16.32 -13.22
C LEU A 70 -17.82 -16.30 -12.99
N VAL A 71 -17.17 -17.47 -12.91
CA VAL A 71 -15.70 -17.57 -12.79
C VAL A 71 -15.00 -16.98 -14.01
N LEU A 72 -15.48 -17.30 -15.22
CA LEU A 72 -14.94 -16.74 -16.46
C LEU A 72 -15.15 -15.23 -16.54
N ILE A 73 -16.30 -14.71 -16.11
CA ILE A 73 -16.55 -13.26 -16.03
C ILE A 73 -15.58 -12.62 -15.03
N LEU A 74 -15.39 -13.20 -13.85
CA LEU A 74 -14.44 -12.69 -12.84
C LEU A 74 -12.99 -12.72 -13.34
N LEU A 75 -12.59 -13.74 -14.10
CA LEU A 75 -11.28 -13.81 -14.76
C LEU A 75 -11.14 -12.82 -15.92
N ALA A 76 -12.24 -12.56 -16.65
CA ALA A 76 -12.26 -11.68 -17.81
C ALA A 76 -12.26 -10.20 -17.43
N ILE A 77 -12.56 -9.84 -16.18
CA ILE A 77 -12.43 -8.44 -15.71
C ILE A 77 -10.95 -8.07 -15.79
N PRO A 78 -10.56 -7.11 -16.66
CA PRO A 78 -9.18 -6.74 -16.80
C PRO A 78 -8.69 -6.16 -15.48
N THR A 79 -7.56 -6.66 -14.96
CA THR A 79 -6.97 -6.25 -13.67
C THR A 79 -6.79 -4.73 -13.52
N ARG A 80 -6.63 -4.02 -14.64
CA ARG A 80 -6.63 -2.55 -14.74
C ARG A 80 -7.92 -1.85 -14.26
N PHE A 81 -9.08 -2.49 -14.35
CA PHE A 81 -10.33 -1.97 -13.79
C PHE A 81 -10.40 -2.20 -12.27
N LEU A 82 -9.92 -3.35 -11.80
CA LEU A 82 -9.82 -3.67 -10.37
C LEU A 82 -8.88 -2.73 -9.64
N THR A 83 -7.75 -2.33 -10.22
CA THR A 83 -6.81 -1.39 -9.56
C THR A 83 -7.33 0.03 -9.45
N ARG A 84 -8.23 0.48 -10.36
CA ARG A 84 -8.95 1.76 -10.24
C ARG A 84 -10.04 1.71 -9.18
N ALA A 85 -10.77 0.61 -9.11
CA ALA A 85 -11.92 0.44 -8.21
C ALA A 85 -11.50 0.07 -6.77
N VAL A 86 -10.45 -0.75 -6.63
CA VAL A 86 -9.99 -1.32 -5.37
C VAL A 86 -8.57 -0.82 -5.07
N PRO A 87 -8.43 0.23 -4.23
CA PRO A 87 -7.13 0.76 -3.84
C PRO A 87 -6.20 -0.28 -3.22
N ALA A 88 -6.74 -1.36 -2.63
CA ALA A 88 -5.97 -2.45 -2.00
C ALA A 88 -4.90 -3.04 -2.93
N ILE A 89 -5.25 -3.16 -4.21
CA ILE A 89 -4.51 -3.92 -5.23
C ILE A 89 -3.61 -2.97 -6.04
N ALA A 90 -3.71 -1.66 -5.82
CA ALA A 90 -2.88 -0.68 -6.50
C ALA A 90 -1.39 -0.87 -6.12
N PRO A 91 -0.47 -0.79 -7.11
CA PRO A 91 0.96 -0.94 -6.85
C PRO A 91 1.45 0.18 -5.91
N ARG A 92 2.29 -0.18 -4.93
CA ARG A 92 2.83 0.74 -3.93
C ARG A 92 4.16 1.38 -4.34
N THR A 93 4.42 1.42 -5.65
CA THR A 93 5.70 1.84 -6.25
C THR A 93 5.64 3.25 -6.86
N ALA A 94 4.59 4.04 -6.60
CA ALA A 94 4.42 5.36 -7.21
C ALA A 94 5.62 6.30 -6.96
N ILE A 95 6.25 6.23 -5.79
CA ILE A 95 7.44 7.02 -5.43
C ILE A 95 8.75 6.25 -5.63
N ALA A 96 8.74 5.19 -6.44
CA ALA A 96 9.92 4.37 -6.67
C ALA A 96 11.07 5.17 -7.30
N GLY A 97 10.78 5.86 -8.40
CA GLY A 97 11.77 6.70 -9.08
C GLY A 97 12.25 7.89 -8.25
N LEU A 98 11.46 8.33 -7.25
CA LEU A 98 11.94 9.32 -6.28
C LEU A 98 13.07 8.75 -5.42
N ALA A 99 12.91 7.52 -4.93
CA ALA A 99 13.96 6.86 -4.14
C ALA A 99 15.26 6.74 -4.96
N ASP A 100 15.16 6.35 -6.23
CA ASP A 100 16.32 6.23 -7.12
C ASP A 100 17.06 7.58 -7.28
N ARG A 101 16.32 8.68 -7.45
CA ARG A 101 16.90 10.04 -7.53
C ARG A 101 17.55 10.50 -6.22
N VAL A 102 16.97 10.14 -5.06
CA VAL A 102 17.57 10.43 -3.76
C VAL A 102 18.87 9.64 -3.58
N ILE A 103 18.88 8.35 -3.94
CA ILE A 103 20.07 7.50 -3.90
C ILE A 103 21.17 8.07 -4.80
N GLU A 104 20.81 8.51 -6.01
CA GLU A 104 21.74 9.13 -6.95
C GLU A 104 22.34 10.42 -6.37
N ALA A 105 21.51 11.30 -5.80
CA ALA A 105 21.97 12.57 -5.21
C ALA A 105 22.91 12.34 -4.02
N VAL A 106 22.58 11.41 -3.13
CA VAL A 106 23.45 11.03 -2.00
C VAL A 106 24.73 10.37 -2.49
N SER A 107 24.65 9.52 -3.51
CA SER A 107 25.83 8.85 -4.08
C SER A 107 26.80 9.82 -4.78
N LYS A 108 26.30 10.92 -5.36
CA LYS A 108 27.15 11.98 -5.90
C LYS A 108 27.88 12.76 -4.80
N GLN A 109 27.22 12.98 -3.67
CA GLN A 109 27.81 13.65 -2.50
C GLN A 109 28.82 12.76 -1.75
N VAL A 110 28.56 11.45 -1.73
CA VAL A 110 29.40 10.44 -1.07
C VAL A 110 29.62 9.27 -2.05
N PRO A 111 30.63 9.38 -2.96
CA PRO A 111 30.90 8.36 -3.98
C PRO A 111 31.34 7.02 -3.37
N SER A 112 32.09 7.07 -2.27
CA SER A 112 32.63 5.93 -1.56
C SER A 112 32.41 6.06 -0.05
N GLY A 113 32.31 4.93 0.63
CA GLY A 113 32.04 4.88 2.07
C GLY A 113 30.57 4.79 2.42
N ASN A 114 30.32 4.67 3.73
CA ASN A 114 28.98 4.54 4.29
C ASN A 114 28.35 5.92 4.48
N ALA A 115 27.03 5.99 4.34
CA ALA A 115 26.27 7.19 4.67
C ALA A 115 24.93 6.79 5.30
N VAL A 116 24.40 7.65 6.17
CA VAL A 116 23.11 7.45 6.82
C VAL A 116 22.09 8.38 6.17
N ILE A 117 20.92 7.86 5.79
CA ILE A 117 19.79 8.65 5.33
C ILE A 117 18.68 8.53 6.39
N ARG A 118 18.41 9.63 7.08
CA ARG A 118 17.28 9.78 8.00
C ARG A 118 16.05 10.21 7.22
N ILE A 119 14.92 9.55 7.43
CA ILE A 119 13.67 9.87 6.73
C ILE A 119 12.62 10.34 7.73
N TRP A 120 12.11 11.55 7.55
CA TRP A 120 11.10 12.14 8.40
C TRP A 120 9.76 12.28 7.69
N GLY A 121 8.70 11.81 8.36
CA GLY A 121 7.32 11.96 7.91
C GLY A 121 6.92 11.02 6.76
N GLU A 122 7.83 10.21 6.20
CA GLU A 122 7.55 9.43 4.98
C GLU A 122 7.86 7.93 5.08
N PRO A 123 6.95 7.14 5.66
CA PRO A 123 7.11 5.68 5.73
C PRO A 123 7.23 5.02 4.35
N ALA A 124 6.52 5.55 3.35
CA ALA A 124 6.55 4.99 2.00
C ALA A 124 7.94 5.17 1.36
N LEU A 125 8.57 6.33 1.56
CA LEU A 125 9.90 6.59 1.02
C LEU A 125 10.96 5.74 1.73
N PHE A 126 10.86 5.63 3.06
CA PHE A 126 11.72 4.72 3.84
C PHE A 126 11.70 3.31 3.26
N PHE A 127 10.51 2.74 3.03
CA PHE A 127 10.39 1.40 2.45
C PHE A 127 11.02 1.26 1.06
N GLN A 128 10.83 2.27 0.19
CA GLN A 128 11.42 2.23 -1.15
C GLN A 128 12.95 2.35 -1.11
N LEU A 129 13.50 3.18 -0.23
CA LEU A 129 14.94 3.31 -0.04
C LEU A 129 15.53 2.03 0.54
N SER A 130 14.96 1.47 1.62
CA SER A 130 15.46 0.23 2.23
C SER A 130 15.53 -0.95 1.26
N ASN A 131 14.66 -1.01 0.26
CA ASN A 131 14.66 -2.09 -0.73
C ASN A 131 15.56 -1.85 -1.95
N ARG A 132 15.96 -0.60 -2.22
CA ARG A 132 16.70 -0.24 -3.44
C ARG A 132 18.09 0.32 -3.19
N SER A 133 18.34 0.84 -2.00
CA SER A 133 19.62 1.43 -1.66
C SER A 133 20.71 0.37 -1.59
N PRO A 134 21.93 0.67 -2.07
CA PRO A 134 23.08 -0.20 -1.85
C PRO A 134 23.39 -0.30 -0.34
N GLU A 135 23.99 -1.41 0.09
CA GLU A 135 24.26 -1.73 1.51
C GLU A 135 25.02 -0.63 2.28
N ARG A 136 25.83 0.17 1.58
CA ARG A 136 26.57 1.30 2.15
C ARG A 136 25.68 2.45 2.63
N LEU A 137 24.44 2.53 2.13
CA LEU A 137 23.49 3.57 2.53
C LEU A 137 22.53 3.00 3.57
N LEU A 138 22.67 3.49 4.80
CA LEU A 138 21.90 3.03 5.95
C LEU A 138 20.64 3.89 6.12
N MET A 139 19.47 3.26 6.10
CA MET A 139 18.19 3.97 6.28
C MET A 139 17.78 4.00 7.74
N GLN A 140 17.43 5.18 8.25
CA GLN A 140 16.88 5.35 9.59
C GLN A 140 15.57 6.14 9.54
N PRO A 141 14.49 5.65 10.16
CA PRO A 141 13.32 6.49 10.36
C PRO A 141 13.67 7.56 11.41
N ALA A 142 13.44 8.83 11.08
CA ALA A 142 13.49 9.91 12.06
C ALA A 142 12.21 9.83 12.90
N GLY A 143 12.20 8.92 13.87
CA GLY A 143 11.04 8.55 14.68
C GLY A 143 10.98 9.20 16.08
N GLY A 144 11.86 10.17 16.38
CA GLY A 144 11.87 10.91 17.65
C GLY A 144 11.56 12.39 17.43
N LEU A 145 11.01 13.06 18.46
CA LEU A 145 10.72 14.50 18.49
C LEU A 145 11.93 15.43 18.25
N GLN A 146 13.12 14.88 18.03
CA GLN A 146 14.36 15.62 17.78
C GLN A 146 15.14 14.91 16.67
N VAL A 147 15.27 15.58 15.52
CA VAL A 147 16.04 15.09 14.36
C VAL A 147 17.55 15.17 14.63
N ILE A 148 17.95 16.10 15.51
CA ILE A 148 19.26 16.28 16.15
C ILE A 148 18.99 16.78 17.58
N ARG A 149 19.76 16.35 18.58
CA ARG A 149 19.75 17.03 19.90
C ARG A 149 20.60 18.30 19.82
N PRO A 150 20.13 19.47 20.28
CA PRO A 150 20.94 20.68 20.28
C PRO A 150 22.33 20.43 20.92
N GLY A 151 23.40 20.70 20.18
CA GLY A 151 24.79 20.48 20.61
C GLY A 151 25.36 19.08 20.39
N GLU A 152 24.64 18.19 19.69
CA GLU A 152 25.19 16.92 19.21
C GLU A 152 26.21 17.18 18.08
N GLN A 153 27.40 16.60 18.18
CA GLN A 153 28.40 16.74 17.13
C GLN A 153 28.02 15.86 15.93
N PRO A 154 28.21 16.35 14.70
CA PRO A 154 27.97 15.55 13.51
C PRO A 154 28.89 14.32 13.54
N PRO A 155 28.36 13.11 13.32
CA PRO A 155 29.18 11.91 13.31
C PRO A 155 30.15 11.91 12.12
N ASP A 156 31.23 11.12 12.23
CA ASP A 156 32.23 10.96 11.16
C ASP A 156 31.61 10.43 9.86
N ILE A 157 30.53 9.66 9.98
CA ILE A 157 29.77 9.12 8.86
C ILE A 157 28.79 10.18 8.34
N PRO A 158 28.80 10.55 7.05
CA PRO A 158 27.88 11.54 6.49
C PRO A 158 26.41 11.19 6.75
N VAL A 159 25.66 12.16 7.30
CA VAL A 159 24.23 12.02 7.59
C VAL A 159 23.43 12.94 6.69
N PHE A 160 22.43 12.35 6.05
CA PHE A 160 21.43 13.02 5.23
C PHE A 160 20.07 12.96 5.91
N LEU A 161 19.25 13.97 5.68
CA LEU A 161 17.88 14.04 6.15
C LEU A 161 16.95 14.26 4.96
N VAL A 162 15.97 13.39 4.78
CA VAL A 162 14.88 13.58 3.83
C VAL A 162 13.60 13.92 4.59
N ILE A 163 13.03 15.08 4.30
CA ILE A 163 11.75 15.52 4.82
C ILE A 163 10.74 15.42 3.68
N GLY A 164 9.64 14.70 3.89
CA GLY A 164 8.56 14.68 2.92
C GLY A 164 7.28 15.36 3.39
N PRO A 165 6.26 15.39 2.51
CA PRO A 165 5.06 16.20 2.69
C PRO A 165 4.21 15.84 3.91
N HIS A 166 4.29 14.61 4.43
CA HIS A 166 3.49 14.19 5.58
C HIS A 166 4.15 14.45 6.94
N ALA A 167 5.34 15.08 6.99
CA ALA A 167 5.95 15.51 8.25
C ALA A 167 5.09 16.56 9.01
N GLY A 168 4.13 17.19 8.34
CA GLY A 168 3.15 18.12 8.89
C GLY A 168 3.61 19.58 8.88
N ASP A 169 2.66 20.51 8.83
CA ASP A 169 2.89 21.97 8.96
C ASP A 169 3.22 22.41 10.40
N ARG A 170 3.22 21.48 11.36
CA ARG A 170 3.50 21.82 12.76
C ARG A 170 5.00 22.03 12.93
N GLN A 171 5.34 23.31 13.01
CA GLN A 171 6.69 23.87 13.10
C GLN A 171 7.50 23.54 11.85
N ASN A 172 7.62 24.57 11.03
CA ASN A 172 8.62 24.68 9.98
C ASN A 172 9.94 24.12 10.54
N PRO A 173 10.40 22.92 10.11
CA PRO A 173 11.58 22.32 10.70
C PRO A 173 12.83 23.18 10.46
N THR A 174 12.71 24.16 9.57
CA THR A 174 13.69 25.19 9.25
C THR A 174 14.29 25.91 10.46
N ASP A 175 13.56 26.06 11.58
CA ASP A 175 14.14 26.72 12.77
C ASP A 175 15.23 25.85 13.44
N ASP A 176 15.19 24.52 13.28
CA ASP A 176 16.18 23.55 13.77
C ASP A 176 17.12 23.00 12.67
N LEU A 177 16.93 23.43 11.40
CA LEU A 177 17.76 22.99 10.26
C LEU A 177 19.00 23.87 10.04
N GLY A 178 19.36 24.76 10.95
CA GLY A 178 20.56 25.62 10.82
C GLY A 178 21.87 24.84 10.65
N GLU A 179 21.90 23.62 11.20
CA GLU A 179 23.01 22.67 11.09
C GLU A 179 23.00 21.86 9.79
N TYR A 180 21.95 21.99 8.98
CA TYR A 180 21.77 21.26 7.73
C TYR A 180 22.00 22.15 6.50
N GLU A 181 22.70 21.63 5.52
CA GLU A 181 22.80 22.21 4.18
C GLU A 181 21.77 21.58 3.24
N SER A 182 21.07 22.41 2.47
CA SER A 182 20.13 21.93 1.46
C SER A 182 20.88 21.32 0.27
N VAL A 183 20.66 20.03 0.02
CA VAL A 183 21.26 19.31 -1.12
C VAL A 183 20.36 19.37 -2.35
N GLY A 184 19.04 19.26 -2.16
CA GLY A 184 18.11 19.25 -3.29
C GLY A 184 16.65 19.13 -2.89
N THR A 185 15.78 19.43 -3.85
CA THR A 185 14.34 19.26 -3.74
C THR A 185 13.85 18.36 -4.86
N PHE A 186 12.95 17.44 -4.52
CA PHE A 186 12.40 16.46 -5.44
C PHE A 186 10.89 16.48 -5.40
N GLU A 187 10.27 16.34 -6.57
CA GLU A 187 8.83 16.23 -6.70
C GLU A 187 8.43 14.81 -7.12
N ALA A 188 7.35 14.32 -6.53
CA ALA A 188 6.77 13.05 -6.93
C ALA A 188 5.25 13.12 -6.99
N THR A 189 4.68 12.41 -7.95
CA THR A 189 3.24 12.24 -8.04
C THR A 189 2.79 11.23 -7.00
N PRO A 190 1.84 11.57 -6.10
CA PRO A 190 1.31 10.62 -5.14
C PRO A 190 0.60 9.44 -5.82
N GLY A 191 0.74 8.26 -5.21
CA GLY A 191 -0.04 7.10 -5.61
C GLY A 191 -1.52 7.26 -5.23
N LEU A 192 -2.40 6.47 -5.85
CA LEU A 192 -3.85 6.54 -5.65
C LEU A 192 -4.29 6.45 -4.17
N GLN A 193 -3.59 5.65 -3.36
CA GLN A 193 -3.87 5.52 -1.92
C GLN A 193 -3.55 6.81 -1.16
N VAL A 194 -2.39 7.42 -1.44
CA VAL A 194 -1.96 8.68 -0.82
C VAL A 194 -2.91 9.80 -1.23
N LEU A 195 -3.25 9.89 -2.52
CA LEU A 195 -4.24 10.83 -3.05
C LEU A 195 -5.59 10.75 -2.32
N ARG A 196 -6.10 9.54 -2.09
CA ARG A 196 -7.40 9.35 -1.39
C ARG A 196 -7.34 9.75 0.08
N ASN A 197 -6.18 9.65 0.71
CA ASN A 197 -5.97 10.01 2.12
C ASN A 197 -5.61 11.49 2.33
N GLN A 198 -5.30 12.23 1.27
CA GLN A 198 -5.02 13.65 1.36
C GLN A 198 -6.31 14.49 1.44
N PRO A 199 -6.27 15.61 2.18
CA PRO A 199 -7.37 16.57 2.21
C PRO A 199 -7.62 17.15 0.80
N PRO A 200 -8.87 17.53 0.46
CA PRO A 200 -9.26 17.89 -0.91
C PRO A 200 -8.35 18.92 -1.58
N GLY A 201 -7.89 19.94 -0.84
CA GLY A 201 -7.03 21.01 -1.37
C GLY A 201 -5.57 20.60 -1.66
N HIS A 202 -5.15 19.38 -1.31
CA HIS A 202 -3.78 18.89 -1.51
C HIS A 202 -3.67 17.79 -2.56
N ARG A 203 -4.79 17.25 -3.05
CA ARG A 203 -4.81 16.08 -3.96
C ARG A 203 -4.18 16.36 -5.32
N ASP A 204 -4.26 17.60 -5.81
CA ASP A 204 -3.77 17.96 -7.14
C ASP A 204 -2.35 18.54 -7.11
N ARG A 205 -1.71 18.59 -5.94
CA ARG A 205 -0.37 19.17 -5.78
C ARG A 205 0.70 18.07 -5.84
N PRO A 206 1.84 18.32 -6.51
CA PRO A 206 2.98 17.42 -6.41
C PRO A 206 3.46 17.34 -4.96
N MET A 207 3.87 16.15 -4.55
CA MET A 207 4.48 15.94 -3.25
C MET A 207 5.93 16.40 -3.30
N VAL A 208 6.30 17.34 -2.44
CA VAL A 208 7.64 17.91 -2.37
C VAL A 208 8.44 17.22 -1.27
N PHE A 209 9.63 16.74 -1.61
CA PHE A 209 10.59 16.12 -0.72
C PHE A 209 11.86 16.96 -0.72
N ARG A 210 12.40 17.23 0.46
CA ARG A 210 13.60 18.05 0.63
C ARG A 210 14.70 17.19 1.22
N LEU A 211 15.86 17.21 0.58
CA LEU A 211 17.06 16.49 1.01
C LEU A 211 18.05 17.50 1.58
N TYR A 212 18.53 17.18 2.77
CA TYR A 212 19.50 17.95 3.51
C TYR A 212 20.71 17.09 3.90
N ARG A 213 21.86 17.71 4.11
CA ARG A 213 23.08 17.10 4.62
C ARG A 213 23.48 17.79 5.93
N TRP A 214 23.79 17.02 6.97
CA TRP A 214 24.29 17.60 8.22
C TRP A 214 25.68 18.18 7.96
N ARG A 215 25.87 19.46 8.27
CA ARG A 215 27.18 20.14 8.18
C ARG A 215 28.13 19.50 9.19
N GLN A 216 29.31 19.13 8.69
CA GLN A 216 30.46 18.73 9.50
C GLN A 216 31.31 19.94 9.82
#